data_AF-H0GC65-F1
#
_entry.id   AF-H0GC65-F1
#
_cell.length_a   1.000
_cell.length_b   1.000
_cell.length_c   1.000
_cell.angle_alpha   90.00
_cell.angle_beta   90.00
_cell.angle_gamma   90.00
#
_symmetry.space_group_name_H-M   'P 1'
#
loop_
_entity.id
_entity.type
_entity.pdbx_description
1 polymer ?
#
loop_
_entity_poly.entity_id
_entity_poly.type
_entity_poly.pdbx_seq_one_letter_code
_entity_poly.pdbx_strand_id
1 'polypeptide(L)'
;MNTNESEHVSTSPEDTQENGGNASSSGSLQQISTLREQDRWLPINNVARLMKNTLPPSAKVSKDAKECMQECVSELISFVTSEASDRCAADKRKTINGEDILISLHALGFENYAEVLKIYLAKYRQQQALKNQLMYEQDDEEVP
;
A
#
# COMPACT_ATOMS: atom_id res chain seq x y z
N MET A 1 50.94 -43.33 -13.18
CA MET A 1 51.56 -44.07 -12.05
C MET A 1 51.78 -43.04 -10.97
N ASN A 2 50.84 -42.89 -10.07
CA ASN A 2 50.85 -43.42 -8.69
C ASN A 2 51.02 -42.21 -7.76
N THR A 3 50.37 -42.06 -6.63
CA THR A 3 49.26 -42.75 -5.97
C THR A 3 48.80 -41.77 -4.89
N ASN A 4 47.50 -41.74 -4.63
CA ASN A 4 46.93 -41.13 -3.44
C ASN A 4 47.08 -42.13 -2.28
N GLU A 5 47.72 -41.76 -1.18
CA GLU A 5 47.68 -42.43 0.14
C GLU A 5 47.51 -41.31 1.19
N SER A 6 46.35 -41.19 1.82
CA SER A 6 45.94 -41.84 3.08
C SER A 6 46.74 -41.36 4.29
N GLU A 7 46.11 -40.65 5.22
CA GLU A 7 45.98 -41.09 6.63
C GLU A 7 45.14 -40.12 7.48
N HIS A 8 44.62 -40.70 8.55
CA HIS A 8 43.50 -40.31 9.39
C HIS A 8 44.03 -39.85 10.75
N VAL A 9 43.60 -38.72 11.32
CA VAL A 9 43.79 -38.43 12.76
C VAL A 9 42.54 -37.78 13.33
N SER A 10 42.05 -38.42 14.38
CA SER A 10 40.90 -38.08 15.20
C SER A 10 41.26 -37.03 16.26
N THR A 11 40.37 -36.08 16.53
CA THR A 11 40.23 -35.44 17.87
C THR A 11 38.76 -35.05 18.08
N SER A 12 38.21 -35.41 19.24
CA SER A 12 36.84 -35.08 19.70
C SER A 12 36.87 -33.86 20.66
N PRO A 13 35.74 -33.46 21.28
CA PRO A 13 35.10 -32.16 21.11
C PRO A 13 35.40 -31.15 22.25
N GLU A 14 35.25 -29.85 21.97
CA GLU A 14 35.04 -28.85 23.03
C GLU A 14 33.83 -27.97 22.67
N ASP A 15 32.91 -27.91 23.64
CA ASP A 15 31.77 -27.01 23.70
C ASP A 15 32.22 -25.55 23.77
N THR A 16 31.61 -24.68 22.95
CA THR A 16 31.38 -23.29 23.36
C THR A 16 30.03 -22.84 22.84
N GLN A 17 29.15 -22.64 23.80
CA GLN A 17 27.81 -22.12 23.68
C GLN A 17 27.90 -20.58 23.72
N GLU A 18 27.55 -19.89 22.64
CA GLU A 18 27.10 -18.49 22.72
C GLU A 18 25.92 -18.23 21.79
N ASN A 19 25.09 -17.32 22.26
CA ASN A 19 23.65 -17.21 22.06
C ASN A 19 23.32 -15.96 21.23
N GLY A 20 22.23 -16.05 20.45
CA GLY A 20 21.36 -14.89 20.17
C GLY A 20 21.69 -14.04 18.94
N GLY A 21 20.86 -14.20 17.88
CA GLY A 21 20.87 -13.30 16.73
C GLY A 21 19.77 -13.59 15.72
N ASN A 22 18.50 -13.53 16.17
CA ASN A 22 17.32 -13.57 15.32
C ASN A 22 17.25 -12.32 14.43
N ALA A 23 17.25 -12.48 13.11
CA ALA A 23 16.69 -11.50 12.17
C ALA A 23 16.20 -12.21 10.91
N SER A 24 15.00 -12.76 11.03
CA SER A 24 14.12 -13.17 9.92
C SER A 24 13.85 -11.99 8.97
N SER A 25 14.77 -11.69 8.05
CA SER A 25 14.56 -10.69 6.98
C SER A 25 14.10 -11.29 5.65
N SER A 26 13.87 -12.61 5.60
CA SER A 26 13.39 -13.31 4.39
C SER A 26 11.86 -13.54 4.39
N GLY A 27 11.21 -13.45 5.56
CA GLY A 27 9.78 -13.77 5.71
C GLY A 27 8.82 -12.66 5.27
N SER A 28 9.24 -11.40 5.33
CA SER A 28 8.37 -10.24 5.05
C SER A 28 8.06 -10.05 3.56
N LEU A 29 9.00 -10.35 2.67
CA LEU A 29 8.79 -10.24 1.22
C LEU A 29 7.90 -11.39 0.69
N GLN A 30 8.05 -12.59 1.25
CA GLN A 30 7.23 -13.76 0.90
C GLN A 30 5.80 -13.64 1.42
N GLN A 31 5.57 -12.99 2.57
CA GLN A 31 4.22 -12.83 3.13
C GLN A 31 3.35 -11.83 2.32
N ILE A 32 3.96 -10.84 1.67
CA ILE A 32 3.28 -9.95 0.70
C ILE A 32 2.84 -10.74 -0.55
N SER A 33 3.58 -11.79 -0.90
CA SER A 33 3.36 -12.57 -2.13
C SER A 33 2.07 -13.41 -2.09
N THR A 34 1.45 -13.57 -0.91
CA THR A 34 0.32 -14.48 -0.68
C THR A 34 -0.94 -13.82 -0.09
N LEU A 35 -0.99 -12.49 0.04
CA LEU A 35 -2.30 -11.83 0.02
C LEU A 35 -2.94 -12.23 -1.30
N ARG A 36 -4.11 -12.90 -1.26
CA ARG A 36 -4.65 -13.57 -2.43
C ARG A 36 -4.71 -12.55 -3.56
N GLU A 37 -4.33 -12.92 -4.77
CA GLU A 37 -4.31 -11.99 -5.90
C GLU A 37 -5.67 -11.26 -6.07
N GLN A 38 -6.76 -11.94 -5.70
CA GLN A 38 -8.11 -11.38 -5.60
C GLN A 38 -8.27 -10.26 -4.56
N ASP A 39 -7.57 -10.30 -3.43
CA ASP A 39 -7.62 -9.26 -2.38
C ASP A 39 -7.03 -7.93 -2.87
N ARG A 40 -6.20 -7.95 -3.93
CA ARG A 40 -5.63 -6.74 -4.54
C ARG A 40 -6.57 -6.07 -5.54
N TRP A 41 -7.62 -6.76 -5.97
CA TRP A 41 -8.51 -6.28 -7.01
C TRP A 41 -9.74 -5.59 -6.42
N LEU A 42 -10.09 -4.44 -6.99
CA LEU A 42 -11.38 -3.83 -6.72
C LEU A 42 -12.52 -4.70 -7.27
N PRO A 43 -13.71 -4.72 -6.66
CA PRO A 43 -14.84 -5.47 -7.19
C PRO A 43 -15.12 -5.09 -8.66
N ILE A 44 -15.13 -6.10 -9.55
CA ILE A 44 -15.27 -5.88 -11.00
C ILE A 44 -16.52 -5.08 -11.37
N ASN A 45 -17.60 -5.23 -10.60
CA ASN A 45 -18.85 -4.49 -10.79
C ASN A 45 -18.69 -2.99 -10.53
N ASN A 46 -17.82 -2.59 -9.60
CA ASN A 46 -17.56 -1.19 -9.32
C ASN A 46 -16.72 -0.57 -10.45
N VAL A 47 -15.70 -1.29 -10.94
CA VAL A 47 -14.90 -0.88 -12.10
C VAL A 47 -15.80 -0.74 -13.33
N ALA A 48 -16.60 -1.76 -13.64
CA ALA A 48 -17.50 -1.76 -14.78
C ALA A 48 -18.52 -0.61 -14.75
N ARG A 49 -19.07 -0.29 -13.57
CA ARG A 49 -20.00 0.84 -13.39
C ARG A 49 -19.30 2.18 -13.66
N LEU A 50 -18.10 2.37 -13.14
CA LEU A 50 -17.34 3.60 -13.36
C LEU A 50 -16.97 3.78 -14.83
N MET A 51 -16.49 2.73 -15.49
CA MET A 51 -16.21 2.73 -16.93
C MET A 51 -17.44 3.07 -17.76
N LYS A 52 -18.64 2.60 -17.35
CA LYS A 52 -19.90 2.90 -18.05
C LYS A 52 -20.35 4.34 -17.89
N ASN A 53 -20.12 4.94 -16.71
CA ASN A 53 -20.55 6.31 -16.42
C ASN A 53 -19.84 7.37 -17.27
N THR A 54 -18.67 7.04 -17.83
CA THR A 54 -17.91 7.93 -18.73
C THR A 54 -18.25 7.72 -20.20
N LEU A 55 -19.16 6.80 -20.51
CA LEU A 55 -19.54 6.42 -21.88
C LEU A 55 -21.01 6.73 -22.17
N PRO A 56 -21.42 6.82 -23.45
CA PRO A 56 -22.82 6.95 -23.82
C PRO A 56 -23.69 5.79 -23.28
N PRO A 57 -24.98 6.01 -22.98
CA PRO A 57 -25.85 4.99 -22.37
C PRO A 57 -25.95 3.67 -23.15
N SER A 58 -25.84 3.73 -24.47
CA SER A 58 -25.93 2.56 -25.37
C SER A 58 -24.60 1.80 -25.54
N ALA A 59 -23.47 2.40 -25.14
CA ALA A 59 -22.15 1.79 -25.32
C ALA A 59 -22.05 0.49 -24.53
N LYS A 60 -21.29 -0.50 -25.00
CA LYS A 60 -21.01 -1.74 -24.27
C LYS A 60 -19.52 -1.81 -23.92
N VAL A 61 -19.20 -2.36 -22.76
CA VAL A 61 -17.83 -2.61 -22.32
C VAL A 61 -17.65 -4.12 -22.27
N SER A 62 -16.65 -4.64 -22.99
CA SER A 62 -16.35 -6.08 -23.04
C SER A 62 -15.90 -6.61 -21.68
N LYS A 63 -15.83 -7.93 -21.54
CA LYS A 63 -15.28 -8.57 -20.34
C LYS A 63 -13.81 -8.21 -20.18
N ASP A 64 -13.02 -8.44 -21.23
CA ASP A 64 -11.56 -8.23 -21.24
C ASP A 64 -11.19 -6.78 -20.93
N ALA A 65 -11.95 -5.80 -21.41
CA ALA A 65 -11.70 -4.39 -21.08
C ALA A 65 -11.92 -4.07 -19.59
N LYS A 66 -12.88 -4.74 -18.93
CA LYS A 66 -13.10 -4.56 -17.49
C LYS A 66 -11.99 -5.20 -16.67
N GLU A 67 -11.52 -6.38 -17.08
CA GLU A 67 -10.42 -7.10 -16.43
C GLU A 67 -9.10 -6.31 -16.58
N CYS A 68 -8.80 -5.84 -17.79
CA CYS A 68 -7.65 -4.96 -18.03
C CYS A 68 -7.72 -3.68 -17.16
N MET A 69 -8.87 -3.02 -17.10
CA MET A 69 -9.01 -1.82 -16.26
C MET A 69 -8.90 -2.13 -14.76
N GLN A 70 -9.37 -3.31 -14.33
CA GLN A 70 -9.23 -3.79 -12.94
C GLN A 70 -7.75 -3.99 -12.57
N GLU A 71 -6.96 -4.55 -13.48
CA GLU A 71 -5.51 -4.67 -13.31
C GLU A 71 -4.84 -3.29 -13.26
N CYS A 72 -5.14 -2.42 -14.24
CA CYS A 72 -4.57 -1.07 -14.32
C CYS A 72 -4.87 -0.23 -13.08
N VAL A 73 -6.08 -0.29 -12.53
CA VAL A 73 -6.42 0.52 -11.34
C VAL A 73 -5.73 0.00 -10.08
N SER A 74 -5.54 -1.32 -9.96
CA SER A 74 -4.76 -1.90 -8.87
C SER A 74 -3.30 -1.46 -8.96
N GLU A 75 -2.72 -1.50 -10.16
CA GLU A 75 -1.36 -1.01 -10.41
C GLU A 75 -1.24 0.50 -10.14
N LEU A 76 -2.21 1.31 -10.56
CA LEU A 76 -2.23 2.75 -10.30
C LEU A 76 -2.20 3.06 -8.80
N ILE A 77 -2.97 2.33 -7.99
CA ILE A 77 -2.96 2.48 -6.53
C ILE A 77 -1.57 2.18 -6.00
N SER A 78 -0.98 1.06 -6.40
CA SER A 78 0.38 0.69 -5.97
C SER A 78 1.43 1.71 -6.41
N PHE A 79 1.34 2.21 -7.65
CA PHE A 79 2.28 3.17 -8.23
C PHE A 79 2.25 4.52 -7.51
N VAL A 80 1.05 5.08 -7.28
CA VAL A 80 0.93 6.35 -6.55
C VAL A 80 1.33 6.17 -5.09
N THR A 81 0.97 5.04 -4.48
CA THR A 81 1.28 4.77 -3.07
C THR A 81 2.77 4.54 -2.85
N SER A 82 3.50 3.94 -3.81
CA SER A 82 4.95 3.78 -3.69
C SER A 82 5.68 5.13 -3.70
N GLU A 83 5.32 6.04 -4.61
CA GLU A 83 5.91 7.38 -4.66
C GLU A 83 5.64 8.16 -3.34
N ALA A 84 4.41 8.09 -2.84
CA ALA A 84 4.04 8.73 -1.57
C ALA A 84 4.74 8.10 -0.36
N SER A 85 4.94 6.78 -0.39
CA SER A 85 5.68 6.06 0.64
C SER A 85 7.14 6.51 0.70
N ASP A 86 7.80 6.62 -0.46
CA ASP A 86 9.19 7.06 -0.56
C ASP A 86 9.36 8.49 -0.04
N ARG A 87 8.44 9.39 -0.38
CA ARG A 87 8.39 10.76 0.18
C ARG A 87 8.20 10.76 1.70
N CYS A 88 7.22 10.02 2.20
CA CYS A 88 6.97 9.91 3.64
C CYS A 88 8.21 9.41 4.39
N ALA A 89 8.89 8.41 3.82
CA ALA A 89 10.12 7.85 4.38
C ALA A 89 11.29 8.85 4.34
N ALA A 90 11.45 9.62 3.26
CA ALA A 90 12.44 10.69 3.15
C ALA A 90 12.26 11.76 4.24
N ASP A 91 11.01 12.06 4.61
CA ASP A 91 10.66 12.95 5.72
C ASP A 91 10.76 12.29 7.11
N LYS A 92 11.31 11.07 7.21
CA LYS A 92 11.45 10.28 8.45
C LYS A 92 10.11 9.99 9.15
N ARG A 93 9.01 9.97 8.39
CA ARG A 93 7.68 9.62 8.88
C ARG A 93 7.35 8.16 8.54
N LYS A 94 6.52 7.54 9.37
CA LYS A 94 6.02 6.17 9.17
C LYS A 94 4.57 6.11 8.68
N THR A 95 3.90 7.26 8.60
CA THR A 95 2.49 7.36 8.24
C THR A 95 2.34 8.33 7.08
N ILE A 96 1.87 7.79 5.96
CA ILE A 96 1.52 8.55 4.76
C ILE A 96 0.30 9.41 5.09
N ASN A 97 0.38 10.70 4.78
CA ASN A 97 -0.73 11.65 4.94
C ASN A 97 -1.29 12.09 3.57
N GLY A 98 -2.30 12.95 3.57
CA GLY A 98 -2.93 13.44 2.33
C GLY A 98 -1.97 14.25 1.45
N GLU A 99 -1.08 15.02 2.07
CA GLU A 99 -0.09 15.86 1.39
C GLU A 99 0.93 15.04 0.61
N ASP A 100 1.37 13.90 1.16
CA ASP A 100 2.25 12.96 0.45
C ASP A 100 1.63 12.51 -0.86
N ILE A 101 0.33 12.16 -0.84
CA ILE A 101 -0.41 11.74 -2.03
C ILE A 101 -0.53 12.89 -3.04
N LEU A 102 -0.88 14.10 -2.58
CA LEU A 102 -1.02 15.26 -3.46
C LEU A 102 0.29 15.59 -4.17
N ILE A 103 1.40 15.62 -3.45
CA ILE A 103 2.71 15.93 -4.03
C ILE A 103 3.15 14.81 -4.98
N SER A 104 2.89 13.55 -4.63
CA SER A 104 3.21 12.41 -5.49
C SER A 104 2.42 12.45 -6.80
N LEU A 105 1.13 12.78 -6.75
CA LEU A 105 0.32 12.95 -7.96
C LEU A 105 0.86 14.08 -8.85
N HIS A 106 1.33 15.19 -8.28
CA HIS A 106 2.01 16.22 -9.07
C HIS A 106 3.30 15.69 -9.71
N ALA A 107 4.16 15.01 -8.95
CA ALA A 107 5.42 14.48 -9.45
C ALA A 107 5.23 13.45 -10.57
N LEU A 108 4.14 12.69 -10.53
CA LEU A 108 3.77 11.67 -11.52
C LEU A 108 3.03 12.22 -12.75
N GLY A 109 2.79 13.53 -12.84
CA GLY A 109 2.10 14.16 -13.99
C GLY A 109 0.57 14.06 -13.94
N PHE A 110 -0.01 13.91 -12.75
CA PHE A 110 -1.45 13.89 -12.50
C PHE A 110 -1.94 15.20 -11.83
N GLU A 111 -1.39 16.35 -12.22
CA GLU A 111 -1.61 17.64 -11.57
C GLU A 111 -3.10 18.03 -11.54
N ASN A 112 -3.84 17.77 -12.61
CA ASN A 112 -5.28 18.04 -12.68
C ASN A 112 -6.06 17.28 -11.60
N TYR A 113 -5.64 16.06 -11.25
CA TYR A 113 -6.24 15.28 -10.18
C TYR A 113 -5.79 15.78 -8.80
N ALA A 114 -4.52 16.15 -8.66
CA ALA A 114 -3.98 16.68 -7.42
C ALA A 114 -4.70 17.96 -6.98
N GLU A 115 -4.97 18.90 -7.90
CA GLU A 115 -5.69 20.14 -7.57
C GLU A 115 -7.13 19.89 -7.11
N VAL A 116 -7.84 18.95 -7.74
CA VAL A 116 -9.19 18.57 -7.30
C VAL A 116 -9.15 17.91 -5.93
N LEU A 117 -8.19 17.00 -5.69
CA LEU A 117 -8.05 16.30 -4.42
C LEU A 117 -7.61 17.21 -3.28
N LYS A 118 -6.86 18.27 -3.55
CA LYS A 118 -6.49 19.30 -2.57
C LYS A 118 -7.72 20.00 -1.99
N ILE A 119 -8.67 20.35 -2.84
CA ILE A 119 -9.95 20.92 -2.41
C ILE A 119 -10.75 19.90 -1.58
N TYR A 120 -10.78 18.63 -2.01
CA TYR A 120 -11.44 17.57 -1.29
C TYR A 120 -10.83 17.37 0.12
N LEU A 121 -9.51 17.33 0.23
CA LEU A 121 -8.79 17.18 1.51
C LEU A 121 -9.12 18.33 2.47
N ALA A 122 -9.17 19.57 1.97
CA ALA A 122 -9.55 20.73 2.78
C ALA A 122 -10.98 20.60 3.33
N LYS A 123 -11.95 20.20 2.47
CA LYS A 123 -13.34 19.98 2.88
C LYS A 123 -13.48 18.84 3.89
N TYR A 124 -12.75 17.74 3.67
CA TYR A 124 -12.74 16.61 4.60
C TYR A 124 -12.26 17.03 5.98
N ARG A 125 -11.17 17.80 6.07
CA ARG A 125 -10.64 18.32 7.34
C ARG A 125 -11.63 19.23 8.06
N GLN A 126 -12.29 20.13 7.31
CA GLN A 126 -13.32 21.00 7.87
C GLN A 126 -14.49 20.19 8.44
N GLN A 127 -14.95 19.16 7.71
CA GLN A 127 -16.03 18.30 8.16
C GLN A 127 -15.65 17.50 9.41
N GLN A 128 -14.41 16.99 9.49
CA GLN A 128 -13.93 16.30 10.68
C GLN A 128 -13.84 17.23 11.89
N ALA A 129 -13.39 18.48 11.69
CA ALA A 129 -13.34 19.47 12.76
C ALA A 129 -14.75 19.80 13.30
N LEU A 130 -15.73 19.98 12.40
CA LEU A 130 -17.13 20.22 12.79
C LEU A 130 -17.74 19.02 13.52
N LYS A 131 -17.50 17.80 13.02
CA LYS A 131 -17.97 16.58 13.67
C LYS A 131 -17.41 16.47 15.09
N ASN A 132 -16.13 16.76 15.27
CA ASN A 132 -15.50 16.74 16.58
C ASN A 132 -16.12 17.80 17.51
N GLN A 133 -16.39 19.02 17.02
CA GLN A 133 -17.08 20.07 17.79
C GLN A 133 -18.47 19.62 18.26
N LEU A 134 -19.27 19.02 17.37
CA LEU A 134 -20.61 18.51 17.71
C LEU A 134 -20.57 17.37 18.73
N MET A 135 -19.52 16.55 18.74
CA MET A 135 -19.35 15.51 19.77
C MET A 135 -19.06 16.13 21.14
N TYR A 136 -18.24 17.18 21.22
CA TYR A 136 -17.99 17.90 22.47
C TYR A 136 -19.24 18.62 23.00
N GLU A 137 -20.08 19.18 22.11
CA GLU A 137 -21.33 19.83 22.51
C GLU A 137 -22.38 18.84 23.06
N GLN A 138 -22.36 17.57 22.63
CA GLN A 138 -23.26 16.53 23.16
C GLN A 138 -22.83 16.01 24.53
N ASP A 139 -21.54 15.97 24.82
CA ASP A 139 -21.01 15.51 26.11
C ASP A 139 -21.28 16.54 27.24
N ASP A 140 -21.43 17.83 26.92
CA ASP A 140 -21.73 18.89 27.89
C ASP A 140 -23.23 19.02 28.26
N GLU A 141 -24.16 18.52 27.42
CA GLU A 141 -25.61 18.52 27.71
C GLU A 141 -26.06 17.33 28.57
N GLU A 142 -25.21 16.33 28.81
CA GLU A 142 -25.54 15.09 29.53
C GLU A 142 -25.09 15.08 31.02
N VAL A 143 -24.95 16.26 31.63
CA VAL A 143 -24.61 16.41 33.06
C VAL A 143 -25.86 16.85 33.85
N PRO A 144 -26.46 15.98 34.70
CA PRO A 144 -27.54 16.35 35.63
C PRO A 144 -27.11 17.35 36.72
#